data_AF-A0A0F2S2N7-F1
#
_entry.id   AF-A0A0F2S2N7-F1
#
_cell.length_a   1.000
_cell.length_b   1.000
_cell.length_c   1.000
_cell.angle_alpha   90.00
_cell.angle_beta   90.00
_cell.angle_gamma   90.00
#
_symmetry.space_group_name_H-M   'P 1'
#
loop_
_entity.id
_entity.type
_entity.pdbx_description
1 polymer ?
#
loop_
_entity_poly.entity_id
_entity_poly.type
_entity_poly.pdbx_seq_one_letter_code
_entity_poly.pdbx_strand_id
1 'polypeptide(L)'
;MMQALLIGNESLALHCGAAWLARGHGIAAVVTRHPDVAAWAEANGLRTLAPGPGLAERLGDLNCDWLLSIANLDLLPQTVLACATRGAVNFHDGPLPRYAGLNAPVWAILNGETQHGITWHLIEGGVDEGRIFAQRMVDISVDETAFTLNAKCYAAALDSFPDVIAALEQGAVTAQIQDLSARSYFARDQRPEGLCLDFTETAESLARLVRALDHGGYANPLNRTRIIAGDRVFLVGRAEVVPNSGAPGVVLSVDATRLTVATAAGALRLSALTGPEGGAVDLAGIAVGSVLTSHPVTDLLTKLAPQDGYWRNALRAMRPITLPLGHGAGAEERRPLDLPADTRDAIGLWAARLGGAEATHIAYAGAAVEAAPSPGHVCPWVPVAVSDLRQTIPEAEAHGAFALDLFARDPALDAAQAPHIGLRLAGRGLIPGTALTLDLADTPTLVYDAARLSPALADLLARRLEALA
;
A
#
# COMPACT_ATOMS: atom_id res chain seq x y z
N MET A 1 -26.85 -23.90 -21.56
CA MET A 1 -25.87 -22.81 -21.72
C MET A 1 -26.23 -21.73 -20.73
N MET A 2 -25.33 -21.38 -19.81
CA MET A 2 -25.54 -20.31 -18.82
C MET A 2 -24.81 -19.04 -19.24
N GLN A 3 -25.24 -17.88 -18.76
CA GLN A 3 -24.59 -16.59 -18.92
C GLN A 3 -23.98 -16.12 -17.60
N ALA A 4 -22.76 -15.59 -17.63
CA ALA A 4 -22.11 -15.02 -16.46
C ALA A 4 -21.78 -13.54 -16.61
N LEU A 5 -21.85 -12.78 -15.52
CA LEU A 5 -21.12 -11.52 -15.36
C LEU A 5 -19.79 -11.82 -14.67
N LEU A 6 -18.66 -11.56 -15.33
CA LEU A 6 -17.34 -11.77 -14.74
C LEU A 6 -16.81 -10.45 -14.17
N ILE A 7 -16.42 -10.43 -12.90
CA ILE A 7 -15.81 -9.26 -12.25
C ILE A 7 -14.48 -9.69 -11.65
N GLY A 8 -13.39 -9.03 -12.03
CA GLY A 8 -12.08 -9.36 -11.48
C GLY A 8 -10.94 -8.48 -12.00
N ASN A 9 -9.93 -8.26 -11.15
CA ASN A 9 -8.85 -7.32 -11.43
C ASN A 9 -7.46 -7.97 -11.41
N GLU A 10 -7.40 -9.28 -11.55
CA GLU A 10 -6.16 -10.06 -11.67
C GLU A 10 -6.32 -11.17 -12.72
N SER A 11 -5.20 -11.75 -13.15
CA SER A 11 -5.17 -12.81 -14.17
C SER A 11 -6.01 -14.05 -13.83
N LEU A 12 -6.30 -14.31 -12.54
CA LEU A 12 -7.16 -15.42 -12.13
C LEU A 12 -8.54 -15.32 -12.79
N ALA A 13 -9.10 -14.10 -12.87
CA ALA A 13 -10.40 -13.85 -13.47
C ALA A 13 -10.41 -14.20 -14.96
N LEU A 14 -9.33 -13.88 -15.69
CA LEU A 14 -9.15 -14.25 -17.09
C LEU A 14 -9.16 -15.78 -17.26
N HIS A 15 -8.38 -16.51 -16.46
CA HIS A 15 -8.28 -17.96 -16.59
C HIS A 15 -9.60 -18.66 -16.24
N CYS A 16 -10.27 -18.22 -15.18
CA CYS A 16 -11.61 -18.70 -14.83
C CYS A 16 -12.63 -18.36 -15.93
N GLY A 17 -12.59 -17.15 -16.48
CA GLY A 17 -13.43 -16.75 -17.62
C GLY A 17 -13.20 -17.63 -18.84
N ALA A 18 -11.94 -17.94 -19.17
CA ALA A 18 -11.59 -18.83 -20.27
C ALA A 18 -12.10 -20.26 -20.04
N ALA A 19 -11.97 -20.79 -18.82
CA ALA A 19 -12.50 -22.10 -18.44
C ALA A 19 -14.03 -22.16 -18.55
N TRP A 20 -14.72 -21.09 -18.15
CA TRP A 20 -16.18 -20.95 -18.29
C TRP A 20 -16.63 -20.99 -19.75
N LEU A 21 -15.95 -20.24 -20.63
CA LEU A 21 -16.22 -20.26 -22.07
C LEU A 21 -15.91 -21.63 -22.68
N ALA A 22 -14.81 -22.27 -22.29
CA ALA A 22 -14.43 -23.61 -22.78
C ALA A 22 -15.44 -24.69 -22.40
N ARG A 23 -16.19 -24.51 -21.30
CA ARG A 23 -17.31 -25.37 -20.91
C ARG A 23 -18.56 -25.18 -21.80
N GLY A 24 -18.57 -24.20 -22.70
CA GLY A 24 -19.69 -23.90 -23.59
C GLY A 24 -20.73 -22.96 -22.97
N HIS A 25 -20.33 -22.15 -21.99
CA HIS A 25 -21.16 -21.09 -21.42
C HIS A 25 -20.81 -19.73 -22.03
N GLY A 26 -21.66 -18.72 -21.82
CA GLY A 26 -21.42 -17.35 -22.29
C GLY A 26 -21.05 -16.40 -21.15
N ILE A 27 -20.39 -15.31 -21.50
CA ILE A 27 -20.10 -14.19 -20.59
C ILE A 27 -20.79 -12.95 -21.16
N ALA A 28 -21.71 -12.37 -20.40
CA ALA A 28 -22.51 -11.21 -20.81
C ALA A 28 -21.68 -9.91 -20.80
N ALA A 29 -20.80 -9.76 -19.80
CA ALA A 29 -19.84 -8.68 -19.71
C ALA A 29 -18.68 -9.07 -18.78
N VAL A 30 -17.56 -8.37 -18.94
CA VAL A 30 -16.38 -8.44 -18.08
C VAL A 30 -16.17 -7.07 -17.44
N VAL A 31 -16.12 -7.02 -16.12
CA VAL A 31 -15.84 -5.81 -15.34
C VAL A 31 -14.44 -5.89 -14.79
N THR A 32 -13.54 -5.03 -15.26
CA THR A 32 -12.13 -5.07 -14.86
C THR A 32 -11.43 -3.74 -15.00
N ARG A 33 -10.45 -3.48 -14.15
CA ARG A 33 -9.44 -2.42 -14.33
C ARG A 33 -8.07 -2.97 -14.78
N HIS A 34 -7.95 -4.30 -14.95
CA HIS A 34 -6.70 -4.94 -15.31
C HIS A 34 -6.53 -4.98 -16.83
N PRO A 35 -5.44 -4.43 -17.39
CA PRO A 35 -5.27 -4.30 -18.83
C PRO A 35 -5.31 -5.66 -19.55
N ASP A 36 -4.65 -6.69 -19.01
CA ASP A 36 -4.64 -8.01 -19.67
C ASP A 36 -5.99 -8.71 -19.65
N VAL A 37 -6.80 -8.50 -18.60
CA VAL A 37 -8.16 -9.07 -18.51
C VAL A 37 -9.06 -8.35 -19.51
N ALA A 38 -8.92 -7.03 -19.66
CA ALA A 38 -9.64 -6.25 -20.66
C ALA A 38 -9.27 -6.68 -22.08
N ALA A 39 -7.97 -6.82 -22.38
CA ALA A 39 -7.49 -7.26 -23.68
C ALA A 39 -7.97 -8.67 -24.03
N TRP A 40 -7.96 -9.60 -23.07
CA TRP A 40 -8.52 -10.94 -23.25
C TRP A 40 -10.03 -10.90 -23.53
N ALA A 41 -10.79 -10.10 -22.79
CA ALA A 41 -12.23 -9.97 -22.99
C ALA A 41 -12.55 -9.44 -24.40
N GLU A 42 -11.86 -8.40 -24.83
CA GLU A 42 -12.00 -7.80 -26.16
C GLU A 42 -11.62 -8.78 -27.28
N ALA A 43 -10.53 -9.56 -27.11
CA ALA A 43 -10.12 -10.58 -28.06
C ALA A 43 -11.16 -11.71 -28.22
N ASN A 44 -12.01 -11.91 -27.22
CA ASN A 44 -13.13 -12.86 -27.25
C ASN A 44 -14.47 -12.19 -27.65
N GLY A 45 -14.45 -10.91 -28.06
CA GLY A 45 -15.66 -10.16 -28.44
C GLY A 45 -16.61 -9.87 -27.28
N LEU A 46 -16.11 -9.88 -26.04
CA LEU A 46 -16.90 -9.64 -24.84
C LEU A 46 -16.99 -8.14 -24.54
N ARG A 47 -18.13 -7.73 -23.97
CA ARG A 47 -18.34 -6.36 -23.49
C ARG A 47 -17.47 -6.11 -22.25
N THR A 48 -16.54 -5.17 -22.33
CA THR A 48 -15.68 -4.77 -21.20
C THR A 48 -16.17 -3.48 -20.54
N LEU A 49 -16.23 -3.45 -19.22
CA LEU A 49 -16.68 -2.30 -18.42
C LEU A 49 -15.68 -1.99 -17.30
N ALA A 50 -15.53 -0.69 -16.99
CA ALA A 50 -14.74 -0.27 -15.83
C ALA A 50 -15.50 -0.50 -14.50
N PRO A 51 -14.81 -0.94 -13.42
CA PRO A 51 -15.40 -1.09 -12.09
C PRO A 51 -15.65 0.28 -11.42
N GLY A 52 -16.14 0.27 -10.18
CA GLY A 52 -16.31 1.47 -9.35
C GLY A 52 -17.67 2.16 -9.47
N PRO A 53 -17.82 3.39 -8.95
CA PRO A 53 -19.09 4.12 -8.91
C PRO A 53 -19.79 4.18 -10.27
N GLY A 54 -21.11 4.06 -10.29
CA GLY A 54 -21.89 4.06 -11.53
C GLY A 54 -21.93 2.71 -12.27
N LEU A 55 -21.43 1.62 -11.66
CA LEU A 55 -21.35 0.31 -12.34
C LEU A 55 -22.74 -0.24 -12.69
N ALA A 56 -23.74 -0.05 -11.83
CA ALA A 56 -25.09 -0.52 -12.09
C ALA A 56 -25.69 0.15 -13.35
N GLU A 57 -25.50 1.46 -13.49
CA GLU A 57 -25.93 2.24 -14.66
C GLU A 57 -25.19 1.79 -15.92
N ARG A 58 -23.88 1.50 -15.80
CA ARG A 58 -23.11 0.94 -16.92
C ARG A 58 -23.60 -0.45 -17.31
N LEU A 59 -24.00 -1.30 -16.36
CA LEU A 59 -24.55 -2.62 -16.67
C LEU A 59 -25.90 -2.51 -17.39
N GLY A 60 -26.74 -1.55 -17.00
CA GLY A 60 -28.08 -1.34 -17.56
C GLY A 60 -29.01 -2.51 -17.23
N ASP A 61 -29.83 -2.93 -18.20
CA ASP A 61 -30.76 -4.06 -18.05
C ASP A 61 -30.11 -5.44 -18.23
N LEU A 62 -28.79 -5.53 -18.07
CA LEU A 62 -28.06 -6.79 -18.20
C LEU A 62 -28.55 -7.77 -17.13
N ASN A 63 -28.92 -8.97 -17.59
CA ASN A 63 -29.27 -10.10 -16.73
C ASN A 63 -28.39 -11.30 -17.10
N CYS A 64 -27.97 -12.04 -16.09
CA CYS A 64 -27.17 -13.26 -16.24
C CYS A 64 -27.66 -14.35 -15.28
N ASP A 65 -27.18 -15.58 -15.47
CA ASP A 65 -27.44 -16.66 -14.53
C ASP A 65 -26.59 -16.47 -13.26
N TRP A 66 -25.29 -16.20 -13.43
CA TRP A 66 -24.33 -16.13 -12.33
C TRP A 66 -23.43 -14.89 -12.41
N LEU A 67 -23.13 -14.28 -11.27
CA LEU A 67 -22.02 -13.33 -11.16
C LEU A 67 -20.80 -14.08 -10.61
N LEU A 68 -19.66 -13.95 -11.26
CA LEU A 68 -18.39 -14.53 -10.84
C LEU A 68 -17.44 -13.40 -10.42
N SER A 69 -17.29 -13.21 -9.10
CA SER A 69 -16.38 -12.25 -8.47
C SER A 69 -15.05 -12.95 -8.15
N ILE A 70 -14.00 -12.64 -8.89
CA ILE A 70 -12.73 -13.37 -8.85
C ILE A 70 -11.58 -12.36 -8.73
N ALA A 71 -10.84 -12.40 -7.61
CA ALA A 71 -9.81 -11.40 -7.31
C ALA A 71 -10.37 -9.96 -7.43
N ASN A 72 -11.53 -9.73 -6.79
CA ASN A 72 -12.18 -8.43 -6.71
C ASN A 72 -12.25 -7.98 -5.25
N LEU A 73 -11.66 -6.83 -4.96
CA LEU A 73 -11.62 -6.25 -3.61
C LEU A 73 -12.70 -5.19 -3.39
N ASP A 74 -13.46 -4.82 -4.43
CA ASP A 74 -14.54 -3.85 -4.33
C ASP A 74 -15.79 -4.51 -3.74
N LEU A 75 -16.43 -3.84 -2.79
CA LEU A 75 -17.75 -4.24 -2.33
C LEU A 75 -18.78 -4.02 -3.46
N LEU A 76 -19.49 -5.08 -3.83
CA LEU A 76 -20.51 -5.03 -4.88
C LEU A 76 -21.84 -4.55 -4.29
N PRO A 77 -22.45 -3.48 -4.82
CA PRO A 77 -23.75 -3.02 -4.36
C PRO A 77 -24.84 -4.03 -4.76
N GLN A 78 -25.92 -4.06 -3.99
CA GLN A 78 -27.04 -4.98 -4.24
C GLN A 78 -27.64 -4.83 -5.65
N THR A 79 -27.62 -3.63 -6.22
CA THR A 79 -28.07 -3.37 -7.59
C THR A 79 -27.23 -4.11 -8.64
N VAL A 80 -25.93 -4.31 -8.39
CA VAL A 80 -25.06 -5.11 -9.26
C VAL A 80 -25.28 -6.60 -9.00
N LEU A 81 -25.37 -7.03 -7.74
CA LEU A 81 -25.62 -8.44 -7.39
C LEU A 81 -26.95 -8.95 -7.98
N ALA A 82 -27.98 -8.09 -8.02
CA ALA A 82 -29.31 -8.42 -8.53
C ALA A 82 -29.35 -8.77 -10.02
N CYS A 83 -28.31 -8.47 -10.81
CA CYS A 83 -28.25 -8.87 -12.22
C CYS A 83 -28.08 -10.39 -12.41
N ALA A 84 -27.66 -11.11 -11.37
CA ALA A 84 -27.44 -12.54 -11.41
C ALA A 84 -28.61 -13.30 -10.79
N THR A 85 -29.42 -13.92 -11.65
CA THR A 85 -30.69 -14.54 -11.28
C THR A 85 -30.55 -15.80 -10.42
N ARG A 86 -29.39 -16.47 -10.44
CA ARG A 86 -29.10 -17.66 -9.63
C ARG A 86 -28.16 -17.39 -8.46
N GLY A 87 -27.55 -16.21 -8.41
CA GLY A 87 -26.66 -15.76 -7.34
C GLY A 87 -25.29 -15.30 -7.81
N ALA A 88 -24.46 -14.91 -6.85
CA ALA A 88 -23.11 -14.42 -7.07
C ALA A 88 -22.11 -15.30 -6.32
N VAL A 89 -21.01 -15.65 -6.97
CA VAL A 89 -19.93 -16.49 -6.44
C VAL A 89 -18.70 -15.62 -6.25
N ASN A 90 -18.02 -15.77 -5.13
CA ASN A 90 -16.77 -15.11 -4.82
C ASN A 90 -15.63 -16.12 -4.64
N PHE A 91 -14.45 -15.74 -5.11
CA PHE A 91 -13.18 -16.34 -4.72
C PHE A 91 -12.64 -15.66 -3.46
N HIS A 92 -12.37 -16.45 -2.43
CA HIS A 92 -11.69 -16.02 -1.20
C HIS A 92 -10.39 -16.79 -1.00
N ASP A 93 -9.30 -16.10 -0.69
CA ASP A 93 -7.96 -16.69 -0.50
C ASP A 93 -7.71 -17.18 0.93
N GLY A 94 -8.76 -17.69 1.58
CA GLY A 94 -8.73 -18.27 2.93
C GLY A 94 -9.69 -19.46 3.13
N PRO A 95 -9.46 -20.30 4.15
CA PRO A 95 -10.30 -21.46 4.47
C PRO A 95 -11.51 -21.05 5.33
N LEU A 96 -12.56 -20.51 4.68
CA LEU A 96 -13.78 -20.07 5.37
C LEU A 96 -14.41 -21.21 6.17
N PRO A 97 -15.00 -20.91 7.35
CA PRO A 97 -15.28 -19.58 7.91
C PRO A 97 -14.08 -18.86 8.56
N ARG A 98 -12.94 -19.55 8.71
CA ARG A 98 -11.73 -18.94 9.26
C ARG A 98 -11.09 -18.01 8.22
N TYR A 99 -10.41 -16.98 8.71
CA TYR A 99 -9.65 -16.05 7.89
C TYR A 99 -10.52 -15.30 6.86
N ALA A 100 -11.76 -14.94 7.21
CA ALA A 100 -12.58 -14.02 6.42
C ALA A 100 -11.96 -12.62 6.35
N GLY A 101 -12.35 -11.82 5.36
CA GLY A 101 -11.84 -10.46 5.16
C GLY A 101 -10.63 -10.44 4.22
N LEU A 102 -9.56 -9.74 4.58
CA LEU A 102 -8.47 -9.44 3.65
C LEU A 102 -7.10 -9.90 4.15
N ASN A 103 -6.20 -10.13 3.18
CA ASN A 103 -4.81 -10.55 3.41
C ASN A 103 -4.72 -11.90 4.16
N ALA A 104 -5.66 -12.81 3.93
CA ALA A 104 -5.75 -14.09 4.64
C ALA A 104 -4.44 -14.91 4.64
N PRO A 105 -3.67 -15.00 3.51
CA PRO A 105 -2.36 -15.65 3.50
C PRO A 105 -1.35 -15.03 4.49
N VAL A 106 -1.34 -13.70 4.62
CA VAL A 106 -0.45 -13.00 5.57
C VAL A 106 -0.78 -13.42 7.00
N TRP A 107 -2.06 -13.37 7.36
CA TRP A 107 -2.52 -13.71 8.70
C TRP A 107 -2.29 -15.18 9.05
N ALA A 108 -2.44 -16.09 8.08
CA ALA A 108 -2.14 -17.51 8.29
C ALA A 108 -0.66 -17.72 8.64
N ILE A 109 0.26 -17.06 7.92
CA ILE A 109 1.70 -17.12 8.23
C ILE A 109 1.96 -16.52 9.62
N LEU A 110 1.39 -15.36 9.95
CA LEU A 110 1.58 -14.70 11.26
C LEU A 110 1.13 -15.58 12.42
N ASN A 111 -0.04 -16.22 12.28
CA ASN A 111 -0.60 -17.12 13.28
C ASN A 111 0.16 -18.44 13.40
N GLY A 112 1.19 -18.67 12.58
CA GLY A 112 2.01 -19.88 12.62
C GLY A 112 1.27 -21.11 12.12
N GLU A 113 0.30 -20.94 11.22
CA GLU A 113 -0.41 -22.05 10.61
C GLU A 113 0.56 -22.94 9.83
N THR A 114 0.25 -24.23 9.77
CA THR A 114 0.96 -25.21 8.92
C THR A 114 0.19 -25.54 7.65
N GLN A 115 -1.09 -25.15 7.60
CA GLN A 115 -1.96 -25.33 6.45
C GLN A 115 -2.86 -24.10 6.28
N HIS A 116 -3.10 -23.73 5.03
CA HIS A 116 -4.04 -22.66 4.64
C HIS A 116 -4.98 -23.19 3.56
N GLY A 117 -5.83 -22.34 2.98
CA GLY A 117 -6.66 -22.76 1.87
C GLY A 117 -7.34 -21.62 1.14
N ILE A 118 -8.12 -21.98 0.13
CA ILE A 118 -8.98 -21.08 -0.63
C ILE A 118 -10.42 -21.57 -0.58
N THR A 119 -11.36 -20.66 -0.76
CA THR A 119 -12.79 -20.98 -0.76
C THR A 119 -13.52 -20.28 -1.91
N TRP A 120 -14.36 -21.03 -2.61
CA TRP A 120 -15.37 -20.51 -3.53
C TRP A 120 -16.72 -20.55 -2.82
N HIS A 121 -17.35 -19.40 -2.63
CA HIS A 121 -18.58 -19.29 -1.85
C HIS A 121 -19.59 -18.33 -2.48
N LEU A 122 -20.85 -18.38 -2.06
CA LEU A 122 -21.86 -17.41 -2.43
C LEU A 122 -21.63 -16.06 -1.75
N ILE A 123 -21.97 -14.99 -2.44
CA ILE A 123 -22.08 -13.65 -1.84
C ILE A 123 -23.50 -13.51 -1.28
N GLU A 124 -23.67 -13.88 -0.02
CA GLU A 124 -24.92 -13.78 0.75
C GLU A 124 -24.62 -13.53 2.23
N GLY A 125 -25.56 -12.93 2.97
CA GLY A 125 -25.35 -12.54 4.36
C GLY A 125 -24.44 -11.32 4.47
N GLY A 126 -23.28 -11.47 5.11
CA GLY A 126 -22.22 -10.46 5.21
C GLY A 126 -20.96 -10.79 4.41
N VAL A 127 -19.83 -10.21 4.84
CA VAL A 127 -18.51 -10.42 4.21
C VAL A 127 -18.05 -11.85 4.48
N ASP A 128 -17.93 -12.64 3.40
CA ASP A 128 -17.47 -14.02 3.38
C ASP A 128 -18.27 -15.01 4.25
N GLU A 129 -19.58 -14.76 4.41
CA GLU A 129 -20.46 -15.60 5.26
C GLU A 129 -21.26 -16.64 4.46
N GLY A 130 -21.30 -16.50 3.14
CA GLY A 130 -22.19 -17.30 2.30
C GLY A 130 -21.77 -18.76 2.13
N ARG A 131 -22.70 -19.61 1.67
CA ARG A 131 -22.46 -21.05 1.50
C ARG A 131 -21.29 -21.35 0.57
N ILE A 132 -20.55 -22.42 0.87
CA ILE A 132 -19.33 -22.84 0.17
C ILE A 132 -19.65 -23.85 -0.93
N PHE A 133 -19.16 -23.60 -2.15
CA PHE A 133 -19.19 -24.56 -3.25
C PHE A 133 -17.97 -25.49 -3.24
N ALA A 134 -16.79 -24.91 -3.05
CA ALA A 134 -15.53 -25.65 -3.07
C ALA A 134 -14.52 -25.00 -2.12
N GLN A 135 -13.75 -25.84 -1.45
CA GLN A 135 -12.62 -25.42 -0.63
C GLN A 135 -11.43 -26.33 -0.92
N ARG A 136 -10.22 -25.76 -1.00
CA ARG A 136 -8.97 -26.52 -1.18
C ARG A 136 -7.96 -26.05 -0.17
N MET A 137 -7.32 -27.01 0.49
CA MET A 137 -6.25 -26.75 1.45
C MET A 137 -4.89 -26.86 0.78
N VAL A 138 -3.92 -26.07 1.26
CA VAL A 138 -2.54 -26.04 0.81
C VAL A 138 -1.60 -26.01 2.01
N ASP A 139 -0.49 -26.72 1.93
CA ASP A 139 0.51 -26.75 3.01
C ASP A 139 1.36 -25.47 3.00
N ILE A 140 1.61 -24.92 4.18
CA ILE A 140 2.48 -23.76 4.39
C ILE A 140 3.89 -24.27 4.68
N SER A 141 4.85 -23.92 3.82
CA SER A 141 6.25 -24.26 4.02
C SER A 141 6.89 -23.44 5.17
N VAL A 142 7.98 -23.95 5.75
CA VAL A 142 8.65 -23.26 6.87
C VAL A 142 9.18 -21.87 6.50
N ASP A 143 9.61 -21.72 5.25
CA ASP A 143 10.14 -20.51 4.62
C ASP A 143 9.09 -19.75 3.79
N GLU A 144 7.81 -20.13 3.90
CA GLU A 144 6.72 -19.53 3.13
C GLU A 144 6.64 -18.01 3.38
N THR A 145 6.51 -17.25 2.29
CA THR A 145 6.25 -15.81 2.29
C THR A 145 4.79 -15.55 1.92
N ALA A 146 4.29 -14.33 2.16
CA ALA A 146 2.96 -13.96 1.68
C ALA A 146 2.84 -14.12 0.16
N PHE A 147 3.89 -13.78 -0.58
CA PHE A 147 3.95 -13.97 -2.03
C PHE A 147 3.81 -15.44 -2.44
N THR A 148 4.62 -16.33 -1.87
CA THR A 148 4.63 -17.75 -2.28
C THR A 148 3.38 -18.49 -1.82
N LEU A 149 2.81 -18.14 -0.66
CA LEU A 149 1.53 -18.70 -0.21
C LEU A 149 0.37 -18.25 -1.09
N ASN A 150 0.35 -16.96 -1.47
CA ASN A 150 -0.67 -16.45 -2.39
C ASN A 150 -0.57 -17.16 -3.76
N ALA A 151 0.64 -17.44 -4.27
CA ALA A 151 0.82 -18.22 -5.49
C ALA A 151 0.28 -19.66 -5.37
N LYS A 152 0.45 -20.32 -4.21
CA LYS A 152 -0.18 -21.63 -3.93
C LYS A 152 -1.71 -21.54 -3.91
N CYS A 153 -2.26 -20.50 -3.27
CA CYS A 153 -3.70 -20.23 -3.26
C CYS A 153 -4.24 -20.01 -4.68
N TYR A 154 -3.52 -19.24 -5.50
CA TYR A 154 -3.85 -19.01 -6.89
C TYR A 154 -3.90 -20.31 -7.70
N ALA A 155 -2.89 -21.17 -7.56
CA ALA A 155 -2.87 -22.48 -8.21
C ALA A 155 -4.06 -23.35 -7.77
N ALA A 156 -4.33 -23.42 -6.46
CA ALA A 156 -5.48 -24.16 -5.92
C ALA A 156 -6.82 -23.61 -6.42
N ALA A 157 -6.92 -22.30 -6.65
CA ALA A 157 -8.10 -21.65 -7.22
C ALA A 157 -8.35 -22.12 -8.65
N LEU A 158 -7.31 -22.12 -9.50
CA LEU A 158 -7.40 -22.63 -10.87
C LEU A 158 -7.79 -24.10 -10.92
N ASP A 159 -7.14 -24.94 -10.10
CA ASP A 159 -7.37 -26.38 -10.08
C ASP A 159 -8.78 -26.74 -9.60
N SER A 160 -9.38 -25.93 -8.72
CA SER A 160 -10.73 -26.17 -8.18
C SER A 160 -11.84 -25.53 -8.99
N PHE A 161 -11.55 -24.58 -9.87
CA PHE A 161 -12.58 -23.87 -10.62
C PHE A 161 -13.46 -24.80 -11.50
N PRO A 162 -12.95 -25.86 -12.15
CA PRO A 162 -13.81 -26.81 -12.86
C PRO A 162 -14.91 -27.44 -12.00
N ASP A 163 -14.61 -27.74 -10.72
CA ASP A 163 -15.58 -28.28 -9.77
C ASP A 163 -16.65 -27.22 -9.42
N VAL A 164 -16.25 -25.95 -9.34
CA VAL A 164 -17.17 -24.82 -9.16
C VAL A 164 -18.12 -24.74 -10.35
N ILE A 165 -17.62 -24.80 -11.59
CA ILE A 165 -18.48 -24.78 -12.79
C ILE A 165 -19.50 -25.93 -12.74
N ALA A 166 -19.05 -27.15 -12.44
CA ALA A 166 -19.91 -28.33 -12.34
C ALA A 166 -20.99 -28.18 -11.25
N ALA A 167 -20.66 -27.53 -10.14
CA ALA A 167 -21.62 -27.19 -9.09
C ALA A 167 -22.63 -26.14 -9.56
N LEU A 168 -22.19 -25.08 -10.24
CA LEU A 168 -23.07 -24.02 -10.76
C LEU A 168 -24.03 -24.53 -11.86
N GLU A 169 -23.61 -25.51 -12.65
CA GLU A 169 -24.46 -26.23 -13.61
C GLU A 169 -25.62 -26.97 -12.92
N GLN A 170 -25.42 -27.44 -11.70
CA GLN A 170 -26.43 -28.12 -10.86
C GLN A 170 -27.24 -27.14 -9.99
N GLY A 171 -26.83 -25.87 -9.94
CA GLY A 171 -27.44 -24.83 -9.10
C GLY A 171 -26.84 -24.74 -7.70
N ALA A 172 -27.33 -23.78 -6.88
CA ALA A 172 -26.82 -23.52 -5.54
C ALA A 172 -27.11 -24.64 -4.50
N VAL A 173 -27.75 -25.74 -4.90
CA VAL A 173 -28.14 -26.84 -4.00
C VAL A 173 -26.95 -27.58 -3.41
N THR A 174 -25.80 -27.55 -4.09
CA THR A 174 -24.57 -28.21 -3.65
C THR A 174 -23.78 -27.38 -2.64
N ALA A 175 -24.14 -26.11 -2.41
CA ALA A 175 -23.39 -25.21 -1.54
C ALA A 175 -23.65 -25.50 -0.05
N GLN A 176 -22.59 -25.64 0.73
CA GLN A 176 -22.64 -26.00 2.15
C GLN A 176 -22.68 -24.77 3.05
N ILE A 177 -23.53 -24.79 4.08
CA ILE A 177 -23.61 -23.73 5.10
C ILE A 177 -22.34 -23.72 5.94
N GLN A 178 -21.76 -22.55 6.14
CA GLN A 178 -20.60 -22.37 7.01
C GLN A 178 -21.00 -22.50 8.49
N ASP A 179 -20.14 -23.11 9.31
CA ASP A 179 -20.24 -23.03 10.77
C ASP A 179 -19.61 -21.72 11.27
N LEU A 180 -20.40 -20.66 11.32
CA LEU A 180 -19.92 -19.33 11.70
C LEU A 180 -19.40 -19.24 13.15
N SER A 181 -19.59 -20.26 13.99
CA SER A 181 -18.98 -20.30 15.33
C SER A 181 -17.45 -20.39 15.29
N ALA A 182 -16.88 -20.92 14.18
CA ALA A 182 -15.45 -21.00 13.94
C ALA A 182 -14.89 -19.79 13.17
N ARG A 183 -15.70 -18.74 12.95
CA ARG A 183 -15.31 -17.59 12.11
C ARG A 183 -14.20 -16.76 12.76
N SER A 184 -13.20 -16.39 11.96
CA SER A 184 -12.25 -15.32 12.27
C SER A 184 -12.21 -14.33 11.12
N TYR A 185 -11.98 -13.05 11.42
CA TYR A 185 -12.09 -11.96 10.45
C TYR A 185 -10.93 -10.98 10.59
N PHE A 186 -10.38 -10.58 9.45
CA PHE A 186 -9.30 -9.60 9.37
C PHE A 186 -9.71 -8.43 8.48
N ALA A 187 -9.77 -7.23 9.05
CA ALA A 187 -10.23 -6.04 8.35
C ALA A 187 -9.17 -5.48 7.39
N ARG A 188 -9.61 -4.73 6.36
CA ARG A 188 -8.73 -4.07 5.37
C ARG A 188 -7.59 -3.25 6.00
N ASP A 189 -7.94 -2.47 7.01
CA ASP A 189 -7.05 -1.48 7.62
C ASP A 189 -6.35 -2.05 8.87
N GLN A 190 -6.60 -3.33 9.20
CA GLN A 190 -5.91 -4.01 10.29
C GLN A 190 -4.42 -4.17 9.94
N ARG A 191 -3.54 -4.01 10.94
CA ARG A 191 -2.10 -4.18 10.80
C ARG A 191 -1.56 -5.23 11.77
N PRO A 192 -0.52 -5.99 11.39
CA PRO A 192 0.17 -6.88 12.30
C PRO A 192 0.80 -6.12 13.47
N GLU A 193 0.91 -6.77 14.62
CA GLU A 193 1.71 -6.26 15.72
C GLU A 193 3.22 -6.43 15.46
N GLY A 194 4.04 -5.70 16.23
CA GLY A 194 5.50 -5.87 16.19
C GLY A 194 6.18 -5.31 14.93
N LEU A 195 5.55 -4.36 14.23
CA LEU A 195 6.10 -3.77 13.00
C LEU A 195 7.47 -3.10 13.19
N CYS A 196 7.83 -2.71 14.42
CA CYS A 196 9.20 -2.53 14.85
C CYS A 196 9.63 -3.78 15.63
N LEU A 197 10.67 -4.46 15.16
CA LEU A 197 11.07 -5.75 15.71
C LEU A 197 11.51 -5.59 17.17
N ASP A 198 10.79 -6.24 18.08
CA ASP A 198 11.18 -6.37 19.48
C ASP A 198 12.05 -7.64 19.63
N PHE A 199 13.35 -7.45 19.84
CA PHE A 199 14.29 -8.55 19.97
C PHE A 199 14.16 -9.35 21.28
N THR A 200 13.26 -8.95 22.19
CA THR A 200 12.87 -9.80 23.33
C THR A 200 11.95 -10.96 22.92
N GLU A 201 11.48 -10.97 21.69
CA GLU A 201 10.82 -12.13 21.08
C GLU A 201 11.84 -13.17 20.57
N THR A 202 11.36 -14.36 20.21
CA THR A 202 12.22 -15.40 19.63
C THR A 202 12.62 -15.08 18.18
N ALA A 203 13.78 -15.57 17.72
CA ALA A 203 14.22 -15.36 16.34
C ALA A 203 13.20 -15.91 15.32
N GLU A 204 12.56 -17.04 15.62
CA GLU A 204 11.51 -17.65 14.79
C GLU A 204 10.26 -16.78 14.66
N SER A 205 9.80 -16.17 15.75
CA SER A 205 8.65 -15.25 15.73
C SER A 205 8.92 -14.03 14.85
N LEU A 206 10.10 -13.42 15.01
CA LEU A 206 10.50 -12.25 14.22
C LEU A 206 10.73 -12.59 12.74
N ALA A 207 11.36 -13.74 12.44
CA ALA A 207 11.53 -14.21 11.07
C ALA A 207 10.18 -14.45 10.39
N ARG A 208 9.21 -15.02 11.12
CA ARG A 208 7.83 -15.22 10.65
C ARG A 208 7.14 -13.91 10.30
N LEU A 209 7.26 -12.88 11.15
CA LEU A 209 6.70 -11.57 10.86
C LEU A 209 7.29 -10.95 9.58
N VAL A 210 8.61 -11.06 9.40
CA VAL A 210 9.30 -10.54 8.20
C VAL A 210 8.80 -11.25 6.93
N ARG A 211 8.77 -12.59 6.90
CA ARG A 211 8.30 -13.35 5.72
C ARG A 211 6.80 -13.21 5.46
N ALA A 212 5.98 -13.03 6.50
CA ALA A 212 4.56 -12.76 6.34
C ALA A 212 4.28 -11.41 5.66
N LEU A 213 5.23 -10.49 5.66
CA LEU A 213 5.13 -9.18 4.99
C LEU A 213 5.98 -9.09 3.73
N ASP A 214 6.55 -10.22 3.28
CA ASP A 214 7.26 -10.34 2.02
C ASP A 214 6.25 -10.66 0.90
N HIS A 215 5.90 -9.61 0.14
CA HIS A 215 5.07 -9.68 -1.07
C HIS A 215 5.92 -9.81 -2.35
N GLY A 216 7.20 -10.14 -2.20
CA GLY A 216 8.15 -10.21 -3.31
C GLY A 216 8.33 -8.85 -3.96
N GLY A 217 8.08 -8.78 -5.26
CA GLY A 217 8.13 -7.54 -6.05
C GLY A 217 6.77 -6.87 -6.25
N TYR A 218 5.72 -7.29 -5.54
CA TYR A 218 4.37 -6.74 -5.66
C TYR A 218 4.08 -5.72 -4.56
N ALA A 219 3.02 -4.93 -4.76
CA ALA A 219 2.58 -3.97 -3.76
C ALA A 219 2.17 -4.68 -2.46
N ASN A 220 2.75 -4.28 -1.33
CA ASN A 220 2.40 -4.74 0.00
C ASN A 220 1.26 -3.86 0.57
N PRO A 221 0.04 -4.39 0.76
CA PRO A 221 -1.12 -3.62 1.24
C PRO A 221 -1.10 -3.33 2.75
N LEU A 222 -0.17 -3.92 3.50
CA LEU A 222 -0.03 -3.79 4.96
C LEU A 222 1.11 -2.84 5.30
N ASN A 223 2.18 -3.33 5.97
CA ASN A 223 3.35 -2.56 6.37
C ASN A 223 4.64 -3.36 6.13
N ARG A 224 5.80 -2.72 6.28
CA ARG A 224 7.09 -3.43 6.36
C ARG A 224 7.61 -3.45 7.79
N THR A 225 8.26 -4.55 8.16
CA THR A 225 9.02 -4.67 9.40
C THR A 225 10.19 -3.69 9.40
N ARG A 226 10.53 -3.15 10.56
CA ARG A 226 11.64 -2.22 10.72
C ARG A 226 12.45 -2.46 11.98
N ILE A 227 13.65 -1.91 11.99
CA ILE A 227 14.56 -1.82 13.13
C ILE A 227 15.00 -0.37 13.31
N ILE A 228 15.46 -0.05 14.52
CA ILE A 228 15.93 1.29 14.86
C ILE A 228 17.34 1.18 15.43
N ALA A 229 18.27 1.92 14.82
CA ALA A 229 19.65 2.04 15.30
C ALA A 229 19.99 3.51 15.49
N GLY A 230 19.99 3.97 16.74
CA GLY A 230 20.06 5.40 17.06
C GLY A 230 18.79 6.13 16.60
N ASP A 231 18.94 7.14 15.75
CA ASP A 231 17.87 7.92 15.13
C ASP A 231 17.46 7.39 13.74
N ARG A 232 18.12 6.32 13.27
CA ARG A 232 17.92 5.77 11.92
C ARG A 232 16.93 4.61 11.95
N VAL A 233 15.94 4.69 11.06
CA VAL A 233 14.98 3.61 10.80
C VAL A 233 15.41 2.84 9.56
N PHE A 234 15.41 1.51 9.65
CA PHE A 234 15.68 0.63 8.52
C PHE A 234 14.50 -0.31 8.31
N LEU A 235 14.04 -0.46 7.07
CA LEU A 235 13.10 -1.51 6.73
C LEU A 235 13.88 -2.81 6.52
N VAL A 236 13.29 -3.91 6.99
CA VAL A 236 13.83 -5.25 6.85
C VAL A 236 13.16 -5.94 5.67
N GLY A 237 13.95 -6.44 4.72
CA GLY A 237 13.44 -7.24 3.60
C GLY A 237 13.52 -8.73 3.85
N ARG A 238 14.54 -9.21 4.55
CA ARG A 238 14.74 -10.64 4.84
C ARG A 238 15.32 -10.85 6.23
N ALA A 239 14.92 -11.96 6.85
CA ALA A 239 15.39 -12.37 8.15
C ALA A 239 15.58 -13.89 8.19
N GLU A 240 16.73 -14.32 8.70
CA GLU A 240 17.11 -15.73 8.80
C GLU A 240 17.50 -16.06 10.24
N VAL A 241 16.97 -17.16 10.77
CA VAL A 241 17.34 -17.65 12.11
C VAL A 241 18.71 -18.30 12.04
N VAL A 242 19.64 -17.88 12.90
CA VAL A 242 21.01 -18.39 12.94
C VAL A 242 21.39 -18.84 14.35
N PRO A 243 22.23 -19.89 14.48
CA PRO A 243 22.70 -20.36 15.78
C PRO A 243 23.70 -19.36 16.35
N ASN A 244 23.23 -18.48 17.21
CA ASN A 244 24.05 -17.55 17.98
C ASN A 244 23.28 -17.14 19.24
N SER A 245 23.98 -16.55 20.21
CA SER A 245 23.36 -16.09 21.45
C SER A 245 24.01 -14.81 21.97
N GLY A 246 23.22 -14.03 22.70
CA GLY A 246 23.61 -12.77 23.29
C GLY A 246 22.42 -12.19 24.05
N ALA A 247 22.57 -11.02 24.65
CA ALA A 247 21.42 -10.33 25.21
C ALA A 247 20.50 -9.83 24.09
N PRO A 248 19.16 -9.95 24.22
CA PRO A 248 18.20 -9.42 23.25
C PRO A 248 18.54 -8.02 22.74
N GLY A 249 18.52 -7.85 21.42
CA GLY A 249 18.79 -6.57 20.74
C GLY A 249 20.27 -6.26 20.52
N VAL A 250 21.20 -7.02 21.10
CA VAL A 250 22.64 -6.82 20.87
C VAL A 250 23.01 -7.20 19.45
N VAL A 251 23.68 -6.29 18.74
CA VAL A 251 24.29 -6.53 17.44
C VAL A 251 25.51 -7.44 17.60
N LEU A 252 25.43 -8.64 17.05
CA LEU A 252 26.47 -9.67 17.10
C LEU A 252 27.48 -9.55 15.95
N SER A 253 27.02 -9.14 14.78
CA SER A 253 27.88 -8.88 13.62
C SER A 253 27.23 -7.89 12.65
N VAL A 254 28.07 -7.13 11.95
CA VAL A 254 27.68 -6.21 10.89
C VAL A 254 28.61 -6.44 9.72
N ASP A 255 28.05 -6.64 8.52
CA ASP A 255 28.78 -6.51 7.26
C ASP A 255 28.15 -5.39 6.40
N ALA A 256 28.61 -5.21 5.17
CA ALA A 256 28.14 -4.11 4.32
C ALA A 256 26.62 -4.14 4.03
N THR A 257 25.97 -5.30 4.14
CA THR A 257 24.56 -5.49 3.72
C THR A 257 23.71 -6.24 4.73
N ARG A 258 24.33 -6.80 5.79
CA ARG A 258 23.68 -7.68 6.75
C ARG A 258 24.03 -7.31 8.17
N LEU A 259 23.08 -7.60 9.05
CA LEU A 259 23.14 -7.35 10.47
C LEU A 259 22.68 -8.60 11.21
N THR A 260 23.47 -9.12 12.13
CA THR A 260 23.02 -10.22 13.01
C THR A 260 22.74 -9.67 14.40
N VAL A 261 21.54 -9.92 14.91
CA VAL A 261 21.07 -9.39 16.20
C VAL A 261 20.63 -10.55 17.10
N ALA A 262 21.09 -10.57 18.35
CA ALA A 262 20.64 -11.53 19.35
C ALA A 262 19.17 -11.31 19.69
N THR A 263 18.44 -12.39 19.94
CA THR A 263 17.03 -12.36 20.36
C THR A 263 16.87 -13.08 21.69
N ALA A 264 15.64 -13.23 22.21
CA ALA A 264 15.42 -14.03 23.43
C ALA A 264 15.75 -15.52 23.24
N ALA A 265 15.66 -16.03 22.01
CA ALA A 265 16.06 -17.37 21.66
C ALA A 265 16.66 -17.40 20.24
N GLY A 266 17.97 -17.63 20.18
CA GLY A 266 18.75 -17.61 18.94
C GLY A 266 19.19 -16.20 18.55
N ALA A 267 19.49 -16.02 17.27
CA ALA A 267 19.77 -14.72 16.68
C ALA A 267 19.15 -14.62 15.29
N LEU A 268 18.94 -13.39 14.84
CA LEU A 268 18.33 -13.07 13.56
C LEU A 268 19.35 -12.39 12.67
N ARG A 269 19.65 -12.99 11.51
CA ARG A 269 20.44 -12.37 10.45
C ARG A 269 19.50 -11.63 9.50
N LEU A 270 19.56 -10.32 9.57
CA LEU A 270 18.79 -9.38 8.77
C LEU A 270 19.55 -9.01 7.49
N SER A 271 18.82 -8.91 6.39
CA SER A 271 19.36 -8.53 5.08
C SER A 271 18.29 -7.83 4.23
N ALA A 272 18.67 -7.39 3.02
CA ALA A 272 17.82 -6.55 2.17
C ALA A 272 17.29 -5.32 2.95
N LEU A 273 18.18 -4.70 3.72
CA LEU A 273 17.89 -3.51 4.51
C LEU A 273 17.79 -2.31 3.58
N THR A 274 16.77 -1.48 3.79
CA THR A 274 16.57 -0.23 3.05
C THR A 274 16.25 0.90 4.03
N GLY A 275 16.31 2.14 3.55
CA GLY A 275 15.76 3.28 4.26
C GLY A 275 14.23 3.14 4.38
N PRO A 276 13.59 4.02 5.18
CA PRO A 276 12.14 3.99 5.35
C PRO A 276 11.39 4.26 4.04
N GLU A 277 12.03 4.91 3.07
CA GLU A 277 11.49 5.19 1.74
C GLU A 277 11.81 4.10 0.70
N GLY A 278 12.61 3.08 1.05
CA GLY A 278 13.03 2.01 0.14
C GLY A 278 14.39 2.20 -0.53
N GLY A 279 15.04 3.36 -0.32
CA GLY A 279 16.38 3.64 -0.83
C GLY A 279 17.49 2.79 -0.20
N ALA A 280 18.63 2.69 -0.89
CA ALA A 280 19.82 2.01 -0.38
C ALA A 280 20.33 2.65 0.92
N VAL A 281 20.90 1.82 1.80
CA VAL A 281 21.42 2.24 3.10
C VAL A 281 22.82 1.69 3.33
N ASP A 282 23.62 2.49 4.02
CA ASP A 282 24.89 2.04 4.59
C ASP A 282 24.70 1.68 6.07
N LEU A 283 25.23 0.53 6.47
CA LEU A 283 25.22 0.08 7.86
C LEU A 283 26.39 0.66 8.68
N ALA A 284 27.25 1.47 8.07
CA ALA A 284 28.26 2.25 8.77
C ALA A 284 27.63 3.05 9.92
N GLY A 285 28.28 2.99 11.08
CA GLY A 285 27.79 3.58 12.33
C GLY A 285 27.05 2.60 13.24
N ILE A 286 26.59 1.45 12.74
CA ILE A 286 26.10 0.37 13.61
C ILE A 286 27.30 -0.44 14.10
N ALA A 287 27.55 -0.41 15.40
CA ALA A 287 28.68 -1.11 16.01
C ALA A 287 28.28 -2.48 16.55
N VAL A 288 29.17 -3.47 16.40
CA VAL A 288 29.07 -4.74 17.14
C VAL A 288 29.07 -4.44 18.64
N GLY A 289 28.13 -5.05 19.37
CA GLY A 289 27.90 -4.80 20.79
C GLY A 289 26.91 -3.67 21.11
N SER A 290 26.52 -2.85 20.12
CA SER A 290 25.42 -1.90 20.28
C SER A 290 24.08 -2.62 20.45
N VAL A 291 23.11 -1.98 21.11
CA VAL A 291 21.76 -2.52 21.30
C VAL A 291 20.79 -1.76 20.41
N LEU A 292 20.06 -2.48 19.57
CA LEU A 292 18.97 -1.91 18.78
C LEU A 292 17.75 -1.63 19.66
N THR A 293 17.06 -0.53 19.39
CA THR A 293 15.84 -0.17 20.10
C THR A 293 14.61 -0.69 19.36
N SER A 294 13.56 -0.96 20.13
CA SER A 294 12.22 -1.19 19.60
C SER A 294 11.27 -0.11 20.13
N HIS A 295 10.42 0.42 19.25
CA HIS A 295 9.40 1.40 19.60
C HIS A 295 8.04 0.94 19.06
N PRO A 296 6.97 1.03 19.87
CA PRO A 296 5.64 0.62 19.43
C PRO A 296 5.12 1.62 18.38
N VAL A 297 5.17 1.22 17.12
CA VAL A 297 4.69 2.02 15.97
C VAL A 297 3.39 1.48 15.37
N THR A 298 2.92 0.30 15.79
CA THR A 298 1.74 -0.35 15.19
C THR A 298 0.51 0.56 15.25
N ASP A 299 0.18 1.10 16.42
CA ASP A 299 -0.99 1.98 16.60
C ASP A 299 -0.96 3.20 15.67
N LEU A 300 0.21 3.79 15.50
CA LEU A 300 0.41 4.93 14.61
C LEU A 300 0.14 4.52 13.15
N LEU A 301 0.74 3.42 12.69
CA LEU A 301 0.61 2.96 11.31
C LEU A 301 -0.81 2.48 11.00
N THR A 302 -1.48 1.84 11.96
CA THR A 302 -2.89 1.44 11.87
C THR A 302 -3.80 2.66 11.71
N LYS A 303 -3.51 3.78 12.38
CA LYS A 303 -4.28 5.03 12.20
C LYS A 303 -4.10 5.66 10.82
N LEU A 304 -2.94 5.46 10.19
CA LEU A 304 -2.64 6.00 8.85
C LEU A 304 -3.14 5.07 7.72
N ALA A 305 -3.27 3.77 8.00
CA ALA A 305 -3.66 2.73 7.05
C ALA A 305 -4.90 3.06 6.17
N PRO A 306 -5.99 3.65 6.69
CA PRO A 306 -7.16 3.97 5.87
C PRO A 306 -6.87 4.92 4.70
N GLN A 307 -5.79 5.70 4.79
CA GLN A 307 -5.41 6.70 3.80
C GLN A 307 -4.46 6.17 2.72
N ASP A 308 -3.92 4.95 2.88
CA ASP A 308 -2.94 4.34 1.95
C ASP A 308 -3.46 4.36 0.50
N GLY A 309 -4.73 4.02 0.29
CA GLY A 309 -5.33 3.97 -1.05
C GLY A 309 -5.39 5.33 -1.74
N TYR A 310 -5.75 6.39 -0.99
CA TYR A 310 -5.76 7.76 -1.50
C TYR A 310 -4.34 8.22 -1.86
N TRP A 311 -3.39 8.04 -0.93
CA TRP A 311 -2.02 8.51 -1.12
C TRP A 311 -1.26 7.76 -2.21
N ARG A 312 -1.49 6.44 -2.40
CA ARG A 312 -0.94 5.73 -3.57
C ARG A 312 -1.38 6.35 -4.88
N ASN A 313 -2.68 6.66 -5.00
CA ASN A 313 -3.21 7.26 -6.23
C ASN A 313 -2.65 8.67 -6.44
N ALA A 314 -2.62 9.49 -5.39
CA ALA A 314 -2.06 10.84 -5.44
C ALA A 314 -0.57 10.82 -5.84
N LEU A 315 0.24 9.92 -5.24
CA LEU A 315 1.67 9.80 -5.53
C LEU A 315 1.94 9.28 -6.95
N ARG A 316 1.16 8.32 -7.47
CA ARG A 316 1.28 7.85 -8.87
C ARG A 316 0.91 8.93 -9.89
N ALA A 317 -0.09 9.75 -9.56
CA ALA A 317 -0.54 10.86 -10.39
C ALA A 317 0.37 12.09 -10.26
N MET A 318 1.21 12.16 -9.23
CA MET A 318 2.07 13.29 -8.93
C MET A 318 2.98 13.63 -10.12
N ARG A 319 3.12 14.92 -10.37
CA ARG A 319 4.10 15.49 -11.29
C ARG A 319 4.89 16.55 -10.52
N PRO A 320 5.99 16.15 -9.84
CA PRO A 320 6.67 17.02 -8.90
C PRO A 320 7.38 18.17 -9.60
N ILE A 321 7.29 19.36 -9.01
CA ILE A 321 8.07 20.50 -9.46
C ILE A 321 9.52 20.29 -9.04
N THR A 322 10.39 20.12 -10.04
CA THR A 322 11.84 20.03 -9.88
C THR A 322 12.49 21.29 -10.44
N LEU A 323 13.62 21.65 -9.86
CA LEU A 323 14.38 22.86 -10.17
C LEU A 323 15.82 22.45 -10.54
N PRO A 324 16.48 23.14 -11.48
CA PRO A 324 17.85 22.83 -11.90
C PRO A 324 18.85 23.32 -10.83
N LEU A 325 18.93 22.60 -9.73
CA LEU A 325 19.66 22.99 -8.51
C LEU A 325 20.91 22.15 -8.29
N GLY A 326 21.74 22.59 -7.34
CA GLY A 326 22.86 21.80 -6.84
C GLY A 326 22.42 20.53 -6.11
N HIS A 327 23.38 19.66 -5.83
CA HIS A 327 23.18 18.44 -5.06
C HIS A 327 23.88 18.55 -3.70
N GLY A 328 23.38 17.82 -2.70
CA GLY A 328 23.95 17.79 -1.35
C GLY A 328 22.95 18.28 -0.30
N ALA A 329 23.42 18.29 0.94
CA ALA A 329 22.69 18.81 2.09
C ALA A 329 23.53 19.91 2.75
N GLY A 330 23.00 21.13 2.79
CA GLY A 330 23.63 22.31 3.36
C GLY A 330 22.94 22.76 4.65
N ALA A 331 23.38 23.90 5.17
CA ALA A 331 22.69 24.57 6.26
C ALA A 331 21.36 25.17 5.76
N GLU A 332 20.36 25.18 6.64
CA GLU A 332 19.13 25.93 6.39
C GLU A 332 19.42 27.44 6.46
N GLU A 333 19.09 28.15 5.39
CA GLU A 333 19.08 29.61 5.34
C GLU A 333 17.67 30.16 5.17
N ARG A 334 17.48 31.43 5.55
CA ARG A 334 16.16 32.06 5.67
C ARG A 334 16.15 33.42 5.00
N ARG A 335 15.14 33.66 4.17
CA ARG A 335 14.87 34.93 3.50
C ARG A 335 13.42 35.34 3.81
N PRO A 336 13.18 36.36 4.68
CA PRO A 336 11.83 36.83 5.00
C PRO A 336 11.05 37.26 3.74
N LEU A 337 9.75 37.00 3.71
CA LEU A 337 8.86 37.32 2.61
C LEU A 337 7.87 38.41 3.05
N ASP A 338 7.67 39.43 2.22
CA ASP A 338 6.61 40.42 2.37
C ASP A 338 5.38 39.97 1.57
N LEU A 339 4.50 39.18 2.21
CA LEU A 339 3.31 38.62 1.57
C LEU A 339 2.03 39.04 2.30
N PRO A 340 0.94 39.31 1.58
CA PRO A 340 -0.37 39.54 2.17
C PRO A 340 -0.94 38.25 2.79
N ALA A 341 -1.98 38.40 3.62
CA ALA A 341 -2.59 37.28 4.32
C ALA A 341 -3.19 36.20 3.38
N ASP A 342 -3.72 36.59 2.21
CA ASP A 342 -4.26 35.65 1.21
C ASP A 342 -3.35 35.62 -0.03
N THR A 343 -2.33 34.75 0.02
CA THR A 343 -1.29 34.64 -1.03
C THR A 343 -1.33 33.31 -1.80
N ARG A 344 -2.35 32.46 -1.57
CA ARG A 344 -2.39 31.08 -2.10
C ARG A 344 -2.37 31.05 -3.64
N ASP A 345 -3.14 31.92 -4.28
CA ASP A 345 -3.20 31.96 -5.75
C ASP A 345 -1.86 32.43 -6.35
N ALA A 346 -1.22 33.41 -5.72
CA ALA A 346 0.11 33.88 -6.11
C ALA A 346 1.18 32.79 -5.96
N ILE A 347 1.13 32.00 -4.87
CA ILE A 347 2.02 30.85 -4.65
C ILE A 347 1.79 29.78 -5.72
N GLY A 348 0.53 29.45 -6.02
CA GLY A 348 0.19 28.46 -7.03
C GLY A 348 0.73 28.86 -8.41
N LEU A 349 0.49 30.11 -8.81
CA LEU A 349 1.01 30.65 -10.07
C LEU A 349 2.54 30.72 -10.11
N TRP A 350 3.16 31.14 -9.01
CA TRP A 350 4.62 31.20 -8.89
C TRP A 350 5.26 29.81 -9.02
N ALA A 351 4.74 28.82 -8.31
CA ALA A 351 5.23 27.45 -8.38
C ALA A 351 5.00 26.83 -9.77
N ALA A 352 3.82 27.03 -10.36
CA ALA A 352 3.53 26.56 -11.73
C ALA A 352 4.50 27.14 -12.77
N ARG A 353 4.84 28.44 -12.66
CA ARG A 353 5.82 29.07 -13.56
C ARG A 353 7.23 28.49 -13.40
N LEU A 354 7.59 28.02 -12.21
CA LEU A 354 8.88 27.39 -11.96
C LEU A 354 8.91 25.94 -12.46
N GLY A 355 7.80 25.21 -12.35
CA GLY A 355 7.66 23.83 -12.81
C GLY A 355 7.50 23.66 -14.31
N GLY A 356 7.04 24.68 -15.03
CA GLY A 356 6.72 24.59 -16.45
C GLY A 356 5.37 23.90 -16.70
N ALA A 357 5.14 23.42 -17.92
CA ALA A 357 3.82 22.95 -18.35
C ALA A 357 3.44 21.56 -17.80
N GLU A 358 4.42 20.73 -17.43
CA GLU A 358 4.18 19.32 -17.06
C GLU A 358 4.24 19.07 -15.55
N ALA A 359 4.92 19.93 -14.79
CA ALA A 359 5.08 19.77 -13.34
C ALA A 359 4.05 20.63 -12.59
N THR A 360 3.29 19.98 -11.71
CA THR A 360 2.08 20.55 -11.12
C THR A 360 1.99 20.36 -9.62
N HIS A 361 2.94 19.69 -8.97
CA HIS A 361 2.84 19.34 -7.54
C HIS A 361 4.00 19.89 -6.71
N ILE A 362 3.66 20.38 -5.51
CA ILE A 362 4.60 20.77 -4.46
C ILE A 362 4.42 19.89 -3.22
N ALA A 363 5.44 19.87 -2.36
CA ALA A 363 5.37 19.21 -1.07
C ALA A 363 4.61 20.11 -0.08
N TYR A 364 3.64 19.57 0.63
CA TYR A 364 2.82 20.32 1.58
C TYR A 364 2.95 19.75 3.00
N ALA A 365 3.12 20.62 3.98
CA ALA A 365 3.08 20.28 5.41
C ALA A 365 2.20 21.27 6.17
N GLY A 366 1.05 20.79 6.65
CA GLY A 366 0.12 21.57 7.47
C GLY A 366 -0.29 20.84 8.73
N ALA A 367 -1.35 21.30 9.41
CA ALA A 367 -1.66 20.86 10.77
C ALA A 367 -1.95 19.36 10.85
N ALA A 368 -2.73 18.80 9.91
CA ALA A 368 -3.03 17.37 9.88
C ALA A 368 -1.83 16.50 9.50
N VAL A 369 -0.92 17.01 8.67
CA VAL A 369 0.33 16.31 8.31
C VAL A 369 1.28 16.28 9.51
N GLU A 370 1.37 17.40 10.23
CA GLU A 370 2.21 17.56 11.43
C GLU A 370 1.58 16.98 12.71
N ALA A 371 0.34 16.49 12.67
CA ALA A 371 -0.37 15.97 13.84
C ALA A 371 0.21 14.64 14.37
N ALA A 372 1.00 13.93 13.57
CA ALA A 372 1.60 12.65 13.92
C ALA A 372 3.10 12.60 13.60
N PRO A 373 3.92 13.51 14.16
CA PRO A 373 5.32 13.60 13.80
C PRO A 373 6.06 12.38 14.35
N SER A 374 6.54 11.54 13.46
CA SER A 374 7.34 10.36 13.81
C SER A 374 8.43 10.18 12.76
N PRO A 375 9.61 10.79 12.98
CA PRO A 375 10.73 10.74 12.04
C PRO A 375 11.06 9.30 11.62
N GLY A 376 11.22 9.08 10.31
CA GLY A 376 11.49 7.76 9.75
C GLY A 376 10.30 6.80 9.70
N HIS A 377 9.13 7.18 10.22
CA HIS A 377 7.91 6.36 10.19
C HIS A 377 6.76 7.02 9.43
N VAL A 378 6.64 8.34 9.49
CA VAL A 378 5.57 9.13 8.86
C VAL A 378 6.20 10.08 7.84
N CYS A 379 5.57 10.22 6.68
CA CYS A 379 6.02 11.16 5.66
C CYS A 379 5.79 12.60 6.14
N PRO A 380 6.83 13.46 6.15
CA PRO A 380 6.72 14.82 6.68
C PRO A 380 6.05 15.78 5.68
N TRP A 381 5.59 15.28 4.53
CA TRP A 381 4.90 16.06 3.52
C TRP A 381 3.90 15.20 2.75
N VAL A 382 2.98 15.86 2.07
CA VAL A 382 2.05 15.24 1.13
C VAL A 382 1.99 16.04 -0.18
N PRO A 383 1.74 15.41 -1.33
CA PRO A 383 1.68 16.13 -2.60
C PRO A 383 0.39 16.97 -2.69
N VAL A 384 0.52 18.23 -3.11
CA VAL A 384 -0.64 19.07 -3.48
C VAL A 384 -0.44 19.68 -4.86
N ALA A 385 -1.50 19.71 -5.67
CA ALA A 385 -1.44 20.32 -6.98
C ALA A 385 -1.54 21.85 -6.88
N VAL A 386 -0.68 22.57 -7.59
CA VAL A 386 -0.59 24.04 -7.53
C VAL A 386 -1.65 24.76 -8.38
N SER A 387 -2.40 24.02 -9.19
CA SER A 387 -3.46 24.57 -10.06
C SER A 387 -4.62 25.17 -9.27
N ASP A 388 -4.92 24.63 -8.08
CA ASP A 388 -5.94 25.16 -7.17
C ASP A 388 -5.59 24.81 -5.71
N LEU A 389 -4.70 25.60 -5.12
CA LEU A 389 -4.31 25.43 -3.71
C LEU A 389 -5.45 25.68 -2.73
N ARG A 390 -6.54 26.36 -3.13
CA ARG A 390 -7.70 26.58 -2.25
C ARG A 390 -8.54 25.32 -2.12
N GLN A 391 -8.54 24.46 -3.14
CA GLN A 391 -9.17 23.15 -3.10
C GLN A 391 -8.24 22.06 -2.55
N THR A 392 -7.01 21.97 -3.06
CA THR A 392 -6.14 20.81 -2.78
C THR A 392 -5.57 20.80 -1.36
N ILE A 393 -5.40 21.97 -0.72
CA ILE A 393 -4.94 22.05 0.67
C ILE A 393 -6.00 21.47 1.64
N PRO A 394 -7.27 21.90 1.61
CA PRO A 394 -8.32 21.26 2.40
C PRO A 394 -8.45 19.74 2.18
N GLU A 395 -8.29 19.26 0.95
CA GLU A 395 -8.28 17.82 0.65
C GLU A 395 -7.10 17.13 1.33
N ALA A 396 -5.89 17.68 1.23
CA ALA A 396 -4.72 17.15 1.91
C ALA A 396 -4.87 17.16 3.44
N GLU A 397 -5.44 18.21 4.02
CA GLU A 397 -5.74 18.29 5.45
C GLU A 397 -6.79 17.26 5.90
N ALA A 398 -7.79 16.97 5.06
CA ALA A 398 -8.81 15.97 5.35
C ALA A 398 -8.24 14.54 5.39
N HIS A 399 -7.17 14.28 4.62
CA HIS A 399 -6.50 12.98 4.58
C HIS A 399 -5.29 12.86 5.52
N GLY A 400 -4.65 13.97 5.89
CA GLY A 400 -3.50 13.99 6.81
C GLY A 400 -2.24 13.32 6.24
N ALA A 401 -1.30 12.93 7.10
CA ALA A 401 -0.07 12.26 6.67
C ALA A 401 -0.30 10.79 6.24
N PHE A 402 0.78 10.15 5.76
CA PHE A 402 0.82 8.71 5.49
C PHE A 402 2.12 8.07 6.01
N ALA A 403 2.14 6.75 6.12
CA ALA A 403 3.32 6.01 6.56
C ALA A 403 4.44 6.12 5.52
N LEU A 404 5.66 6.49 5.96
CA LEU A 404 6.80 6.70 5.06
C LEU A 404 7.19 5.43 4.28
N ASP A 405 6.94 4.26 4.87
CA ASP A 405 7.14 2.97 4.22
C ASP A 405 6.24 2.73 2.99
N LEU A 406 5.27 3.60 2.71
CA LEU A 406 4.39 3.50 1.55
C LEU A 406 5.19 3.47 0.23
N PHE A 407 6.25 4.27 0.12
CA PHE A 407 7.15 4.26 -1.04
C PHE A 407 7.82 2.90 -1.22
N ALA A 408 8.28 2.28 -0.12
CA ALA A 408 8.93 0.99 -0.15
C ALA A 408 7.96 -0.19 -0.31
N ARG A 409 6.65 0.04 -0.12
CA ARG A 409 5.59 -0.96 -0.23
C ARG A 409 5.00 -1.06 -1.62
N ASP A 410 5.21 -0.08 -2.48
CA ASP A 410 4.61 -0.03 -3.80
C ASP A 410 5.68 0.25 -4.86
N PRO A 411 6.08 -0.75 -5.66
CA PRO A 411 7.11 -0.60 -6.68
C PRO A 411 6.79 0.47 -7.74
N ALA A 412 5.54 0.90 -7.86
CA ALA A 412 5.14 1.99 -8.76
C ALA A 412 5.39 3.39 -8.17
N LEU A 413 5.83 3.48 -6.91
CA LEU A 413 6.15 4.73 -6.23
C LEU A 413 7.66 4.93 -6.15
N ASP A 414 8.10 6.18 -6.24
CA ASP A 414 9.50 6.56 -6.13
C ASP A 414 9.64 7.77 -5.22
N ALA A 415 10.28 7.58 -4.06
CA ALA A 415 10.51 8.65 -3.10
C ALA A 415 11.49 9.73 -3.61
N ALA A 416 12.35 9.39 -4.59
CA ALA A 416 13.25 10.36 -5.21
C ALA A 416 12.49 11.45 -5.98
N GLN A 417 11.19 11.25 -6.23
CA GLN A 417 10.30 12.22 -6.87
C GLN A 417 9.74 13.28 -5.90
N ALA A 418 10.27 13.40 -4.68
CA ALA A 418 9.87 14.46 -3.77
C ALA A 418 9.98 15.86 -4.44
N PRO A 419 8.93 16.71 -4.39
CA PRO A 419 8.99 18.04 -4.97
C PRO A 419 10.11 18.90 -4.38
N HIS A 420 10.78 19.71 -5.21
CA HIS A 420 11.83 20.62 -4.74
C HIS A 420 11.28 21.85 -4.02
N ILE A 421 10.01 22.18 -4.24
CA ILE A 421 9.31 23.29 -3.61
C ILE A 421 8.38 22.75 -2.53
N GLY A 422 8.51 23.29 -1.33
CA GLY A 422 7.63 23.04 -0.19
C GLY A 422 6.71 24.22 0.12
N LEU A 423 5.52 23.93 0.65
CA LEU A 423 4.62 24.88 1.30
C LEU A 423 4.30 24.36 2.69
N ARG A 424 4.62 25.16 3.70
CA ARG A 424 4.42 24.81 5.12
C ARG A 424 3.47 25.80 5.77
N LEU A 425 2.37 25.29 6.33
CA LEU A 425 1.38 26.08 7.08
C LEU A 425 1.37 25.76 8.59
N ALA A 426 2.06 24.70 9.00
CA ALA A 426 2.27 24.36 10.41
C ALA A 426 3.70 23.81 10.63
N GLY A 427 4.23 23.97 11.84
CA GLY A 427 5.64 23.66 12.14
C GLY A 427 6.58 24.77 11.67
N ARG A 428 7.89 24.49 11.52
CA ARG A 428 8.89 25.48 11.07
C ARG A 428 10.01 24.82 10.28
N GLY A 429 10.64 25.58 9.39
CA GLY A 429 11.87 25.17 8.69
C GLY A 429 11.62 24.46 7.38
N LEU A 430 12.69 23.89 6.83
CA LEU A 430 12.64 23.23 5.53
C LEU A 430 11.84 21.92 5.65
N ILE A 431 10.92 21.68 4.72
CA ILE A 431 10.32 20.34 4.59
C ILE A 431 11.42 19.38 4.12
N PRO A 432 11.68 18.27 4.82
CA PRO A 432 12.72 17.31 4.44
C PRO A 432 12.57 16.86 2.98
N GLY A 433 13.69 16.85 2.23
CA GLY A 433 13.73 16.50 0.81
C GLY A 433 13.52 17.68 -0.15
N THR A 434 12.86 18.76 0.28
CA THR A 434 12.69 19.97 -0.54
C THR A 434 14.01 20.75 -0.64
N ALA A 435 14.18 21.53 -1.71
CA ALA A 435 15.30 22.46 -1.84
C ALA A 435 14.98 23.83 -1.22
N LEU A 436 13.70 24.20 -1.24
CA LEU A 436 13.15 25.39 -0.62
C LEU A 436 11.74 25.12 -0.12
N THR A 437 11.34 25.82 0.94
CA THR A 437 10.01 25.78 1.54
C THR A 437 9.52 27.20 1.80
N LEU A 438 8.29 27.50 1.36
CA LEU A 438 7.56 28.68 1.81
C LEU A 438 6.95 28.35 3.18
N ASP A 439 7.61 28.82 4.24
CA ASP A 439 7.18 28.67 5.63
C ASP A 439 6.26 29.84 6.01
N LEU A 440 4.97 29.56 6.08
CA LEU A 440 3.91 30.53 6.37
C LEU A 440 3.23 30.26 7.72
N ALA A 441 3.81 29.42 8.57
CA ALA A 441 3.25 29.11 9.89
C ALA A 441 3.28 30.33 10.83
N ASP A 442 4.27 31.22 10.64
CA ASP A 442 4.44 32.45 11.40
C ASP A 442 4.69 33.63 10.44
N THR A 443 5.80 34.36 10.60
CA THR A 443 6.25 35.36 9.64
C THR A 443 6.62 34.67 8.33
N PRO A 444 5.95 34.99 7.20
CA PRO A 444 6.23 34.39 5.91
C PRO A 444 7.72 34.42 5.60
N THR A 445 8.31 33.24 5.37
CA THR A 445 9.75 33.10 5.16
C THR A 445 10.02 32.06 4.08
N LEU A 446 10.91 32.38 3.15
CA LEU A 446 11.51 31.39 2.26
C LEU A 446 12.67 30.74 3.01
N VAL A 447 12.52 29.46 3.36
CA VAL A 447 13.58 28.63 3.94
C VAL A 447 14.19 27.80 2.83
N TYR A 448 15.51 27.69 2.74
CA TYR A 448 16.17 26.92 1.67
C TYR A 448 17.45 26.25 2.14
N ASP A 449 17.83 25.18 1.44
CA ASP A 449 19.11 24.50 1.62
C ASP A 449 20.20 25.25 0.84
N ALA A 450 21.18 25.82 1.56
CA ALA A 450 22.26 26.62 0.97
C ALA A 450 23.21 25.83 0.04
N ALA A 451 23.25 24.49 0.13
CA ALA A 451 24.01 23.65 -0.80
C ALA A 451 23.29 23.44 -2.14
N ARG A 452 21.95 23.54 -2.14
CA ARG A 452 21.12 23.33 -3.33
C ARG A 452 20.73 24.64 -4.01
N LEU A 453 20.50 25.70 -3.22
CA LEU A 453 20.02 27.00 -3.67
C LEU A 453 20.93 28.12 -3.14
N SER A 454 21.52 28.92 -4.03
CA SER A 454 22.36 30.05 -3.61
C SER A 454 21.51 31.19 -3.03
N PRO A 455 22.05 32.01 -2.10
CA PRO A 455 21.32 33.14 -1.53
C PRO A 455 20.81 34.14 -2.58
N ALA A 456 21.59 34.37 -3.65
CA ALA A 456 21.18 35.25 -4.75
C ALA A 456 19.98 34.71 -5.53
N LEU A 457 19.93 33.39 -5.76
CA LEU A 457 18.80 32.75 -6.43
C LEU A 457 17.57 32.69 -5.50
N ALA A 458 17.77 32.43 -4.21
CA ALA A 458 16.71 32.49 -3.21
C ALA A 458 16.06 33.89 -3.16
N ASP A 459 16.86 34.97 -3.12
CA ASP A 459 16.32 36.34 -3.15
C ASP A 459 15.58 36.64 -4.46
N LEU A 460 16.09 36.20 -5.61
CA LEU A 460 15.41 36.36 -6.89
C LEU A 460 14.04 35.65 -6.91
N LEU A 461 13.99 34.40 -6.45
CA LEU A 461 12.77 33.60 -6.39
C LEU A 461 11.73 34.23 -5.48
N ALA A 462 12.18 34.73 -4.33
CA ALA A 462 11.34 35.37 -3.35
C ALA A 462 10.78 36.72 -3.82
N ARG A 463 11.61 37.59 -4.41
CA ARG A 463 11.14 38.85 -5.04
C ARG A 463 10.11 38.62 -6.14
N ARG A 464 10.24 37.53 -6.90
CA ARG A 464 9.26 37.15 -7.92
C ARG A 464 7.91 36.75 -7.32
N LEU A 465 7.92 36.09 -6.16
CA LEU A 465 6.69 35.75 -5.44
C LEU A 465 6.04 37.02 -4.87
N GLU A 466 6.82 37.88 -4.22
CA GLU A 466 6.32 39.16 -3.67
C GLU A 466 5.74 40.08 -4.74
N ALA A 467 6.30 40.08 -5.95
CA ALA A 467 5.76 40.86 -7.06
C ALA A 467 4.46 40.27 -7.67
N LEU A 468 4.14 39.01 -7.35
CA LEU A 468 2.92 38.34 -7.81
C LEU A 468 1.78 38.41 -6.80
N ALA A 469 2.11 38.51 -5.51
CA ALA A 469 1.16 38.63 -4.41
C ALA A 469 0.71 40.09 -4.24
#